data_AF-A0A2G9TV17-F1
#
_entry.id   AF-A0A2G9TV17-F1
#
_cell.length_a   1.000
_cell.length_b   1.000
_cell.length_c   1.000
_cell.angle_alpha   90.00
_cell.angle_beta   90.00
_cell.angle_gamma   90.00
#
_symmetry.space_group_name_H-M   'P 1'
#
loop_
_entity.id
_entity.type
_entity.pdbx_description
1 polymer ?
#
loop_
_entity_poly.entity_id
_entity_poly.type
_entity_poly.pdbx_seq_one_letter_code
_entity_poly.pdbx_strand_id
1 'polypeptide(L)' 'MSLTAEPAQAQVPAAGGKSTHQLNNSGDQKMIFKVKSSNNNEYRVNPVFGFVDASGNTSIEVTRL' A
#
# COMPACT_ATOMS: atom_id res chain seq x y z
N MET A 1 -10.39 1.53 -15.31
CA MET A 1 -10.42 1.08 -13.91
C MET A 1 -8.99 0.77 -13.50
N SER A 2 -8.36 1.65 -12.73
CA SER A 2 -6.99 1.46 -12.26
C SER A 2 -6.91 1.89 -10.80
N LEU A 3 -6.53 0.96 -9.92
CA LEU A 3 -6.11 1.27 -8.56
C LEU A 3 -4.72 1.92 -8.64
N THR A 4 -4.55 3.11 -8.08
CA THR A 4 -3.25 3.80 -8.03
C THR A 4 -2.73 3.87 -6.59
N ALA A 5 -1.42 4.00 -6.41
CA ALA A 5 -0.78 4.15 -5.10
C ALA A 5 0.02 5.45 -5.06
N GLU A 6 -0.18 6.28 -4.03
CA GLU A 6 0.51 7.56 -3.87
C GLU A 6 1.18 7.68 -2.50
N PRO A 7 2.51 7.91 -2.41
CA PRO A 7 3.45 7.98 -3.52
C PRO A 7 3.59 6.62 -4.24
N ALA A 8 3.95 6.60 -5.52
CA ALA A 8 4.12 5.35 -6.26
C ALA A 8 5.37 4.53 -5.83
N GLN A 9 6.30 5.16 -5.10
CA GLN A 9 7.54 4.56 -4.64
C GLN A 9 7.82 4.90 -3.18
N ALA A 10 8.35 3.93 -2.42
CA ALA A 10 8.77 4.11 -1.03
C ALA A 10 10.29 4.33 -0.99
N GLN A 11 10.74 5.48 -0.49
CA GLN A 11 12.14 5.70 -0.15
C GLN A 11 12.28 5.75 1.37
N VAL A 12 13.00 4.79 1.93
CA VAL A 12 13.20 4.66 3.38
C VAL A 12 14.69 4.42 3.68
N PRO A 13 15.24 5.03 4.75
CA PRO A 13 16.64 4.80 5.13
C PRO A 13 16.91 3.33 5.43
N ALA A 14 18.14 2.87 5.13
CA ALA A 14 18.55 1.50 5.42
C ALA A 14 18.55 1.16 6.93
N ALA A 15 18.69 2.18 7.78
CA ALA A 15 18.68 2.05 9.25
C ALA A 15 17.26 1.91 9.86
N GLY A 16 16.22 1.90 9.03
CA GLY A 16 14.83 1.82 9.47
C GLY A 16 14.04 3.07 9.12
N GLY A 17 12.73 2.91 8.97
CA GLY A 17 11.81 3.99 8.61
C GLY A 17 10.44 3.50 8.18
N LYS A 18 9.52 4.44 7.96
CA LYS A 18 8.16 4.16 7.52
C LYS A 18 7.80 5.00 6.30
N SER A 19 6.99 4.44 5.42
CA SER A 19 6.39 5.15 4.29
C SER A 19 4.93 4.75 4.18
N THR A 20 4.04 5.74 4.12
CA THR A 20 2.60 5.52 3.97
C THR A 20 2.21 5.79 2.53
N HIS A 21 1.48 4.85 1.93
CA HIS A 21 0.96 4.94 0.57
C HIS A 21 -0.55 4.88 0.59
N GLN A 22 -1.19 5.79 -0.13
CA GLN A 22 -2.62 5.82 -0.30
C GLN A 22 -2.99 5.09 -1.59
N LEU A 23 -3.76 4.01 -1.45
CA LEU A 23 -4.38 3.30 -2.55
C LEU A 23 -5.68 4.01 -2.93
N ASN A 24 -5.78 4.52 -4.15
CA ASN A 24 -6.93 5.26 -4.66
C ASN A 24 -7.68 4.44 -5.71
N ASN A 25 -8.96 4.18 -5.46
CA ASN A 25 -9.86 3.52 -6.39
C ASN A 25 -10.73 4.55 -7.10
N SER A 26 -10.36 4.92 -8.33
CA SER A 26 -11.14 5.81 -9.19
C SER A 26 -12.31 5.10 -9.91
N GLY A 27 -12.50 3.81 -9.67
CA GLY A 27 -13.59 3.02 -10.23
C GLY A 27 -14.91 3.21 -9.47
N ASP A 28 -15.99 2.79 -10.12
CA ASP A 28 -17.37 2.76 -9.62
C ASP A 28 -17.71 1.46 -8.86
N GLN A 29 -16.77 0.51 -8.82
CA GLN A 29 -16.91 -0.76 -8.10
C GLN A 29 -15.90 -0.86 -6.96
N LYS A 30 -16.32 -1.51 -5.87
CA LYS A 30 -15.46 -1.86 -4.73
C LYS A 30 -14.38 -2.85 -5.17
N MET A 31 -13.14 -2.59 -4.79
CA MET A 31 -12.01 -3.46 -5.09
C MET A 31 -11.49 -4.16 -3.83
N ILE A 32 -10.86 -5.31 -4.03
CA ILE A 32 -10.11 -6.05 -3.01
C ILE A 32 -8.65 -6.04 -3.44
N PHE A 33 -7.73 -5.81 -2.50
CA PHE A 33 -6.31 -5.91 -2.77
C PHE A 33 -5.63 -6.94 -1.86
N LYS A 34 -4.52 -7.49 -2.36
CA LYS A 34 -3.57 -8.30 -1.60
C LYS A 34 -2.16 -7.84 -1.93
N VAL A 35 -1.41 -7.42 -0.92
CA VAL A 35 -0.01 -7.03 -1.06
C VAL A 35 0.88 -8.25 -0.91
N LYS A 36 1.85 -8.41 -1.82
CA LYS A 36 2.92 -9.38 -1.70
C LYS A 36 4.24 -8.61 -1.63
N SER A 37 5.01 -8.84 -0.57
CA SER A 37 6.37 -8.32 -0.49
C SER A 37 7.35 -9.35 -1.03
N SER A 38 8.32 -8.89 -1.83
CA SER A 38 9.49 -9.68 -2.23
C SER A 38 10.48 -9.88 -1.08
N ASN A 39 10.35 -9.08 -0.02
CA ASN A 39 11.24 -9.11 1.13
C ASN A 39 10.43 -8.92 2.41
N ASN A 40 10.21 -10.02 3.13
CA ASN A 40 9.57 -10.02 4.45
C ASN A 40 10.60 -10.15 5.58
N ASN A 41 11.90 -10.11 5.32
CA ASN A 41 12.90 -10.12 6.37
C ASN A 41 13.14 -8.71 6.88
N GLU A 42 13.36 -7.77 5.95
CA GLU A 42 13.65 -6.39 6.30
C GLU A 42 12.49 -5.42 6.06
N TYR A 43 11.38 -5.85 5.46
CA TYR A 43 10.18 -5.01 5.35
C TYR A 43 8.96 -5.66 6.02
N ARG A 44 8.09 -4.79 6.53
CA ARG A 44 6.74 -5.13 6.97
C ARG A 44 5.77 -4.24 6.22
N VAL A 45 4.66 -4.83 5.76
CA VAL A 45 3.58 -4.09 5.10
C VAL A 45 2.28 -4.34 5.85
N ASN A 46 1.54 -3.27 6.13
CA ASN A 46 0.26 -3.34 6.83
C ASN A 46 -0.77 -2.37 6.23
N PRO A 47 -1.98 -2.80 5.86
CA PRO A 47 -2.47 -4.18 5.84
C PRO A 47 -1.96 -5.00 4.62
N VAL A 48 -1.95 -6.33 4.73
CA VAL A 48 -1.59 -7.26 3.64
C VAL A 48 -2.77 -7.53 2.71
N PHE A 49 -4.00 -7.38 3.18
CA PHE A 49 -5.22 -7.50 2.40
C PHE A 49 -6.26 -6.49 2.90
N GLY A 50 -7.16 -6.09 2.01
CA GLY A 50 -8.21 -5.16 2.38
C GLY A 50 -9.11 -4.81 1.20
N PHE A 51 -9.98 -3.85 1.46
CA PHE A 51 -10.93 -3.34 0.50
C PHE A 51 -10.65 -1.87 0.21
N VAL A 52 -11.02 -1.43 -0.99
CA VAL A 52 -11.11 -0.01 -1.36
C VAL A 52 -12.49 0.20 -1.96
N ASP A 53 -13.33 1.01 -1.31
CA ASP A 53 -14.67 1.31 -1.81
C ASP A 53 -14.61 2.05 -3.16
N ALA A 54 -15.73 2.05 -3.89
CA ALA A 54 -15.88 2.80 -5.13
C ALA A 54 -15.64 4.30 -4.88
N SER A 55 -14.86 4.95 -5.76
CA SER A 55 -14.40 6.33 -5.59
C SER A 55 -13.72 6.62 -4.24
N GLY A 56 -13.24 5.57 -3.56
CA GLY A 56 -12.67 5.63 -2.23
C GLY A 56 -11.16 5.46 -2.21
N ASN A 57 -10.60 5.48 -1.02
CA ASN A 57 -9.18 5.24 -0.80
C ASN A 57 -8.93 4.48 0.52
N THR A 58 -7.75 3.91 0.64
CA THR A 58 -7.25 3.30 1.88
C THR A 58 -5.74 3.43 1.96
N SER A 59 -5.16 3.33 3.15
CA SER A 59 -3.72 3.48 3.33
C SER A 59 -3.04 2.14 3.60
N ILE A 60 -1.84 1.97 3.05
CA ILE A 60 -0.90 0.92 3.43
C ILE A 60 0.37 1.56 4.00
N GLU A 61 0.92 0.98 5.05
CA GLU A 61 2.19 1.37 5.66
C GLU A 61 3.25 0.34 5.28
N VAL A 62 4.36 0.82 4.73
CA VAL A 62 5.60 0.06 4.50
C VAL A 62 6.60 0.48 5.56
N THR A 63 7.00 -0.46 6.42
CA THR A 63 8.03 -0.25 7.44
C THR A 63 9.30 -0.99 7.04
N ARG A 64 10.44 -0.30 7.04
CA ARG A 64 11.78 -0.89 7.00
C ARG A 64 12.23 -1.20 8.43
N LEU A 65 12.60 -2.46 8.65
CA LEU A 65 13.19 -2.97 9.88
C LEU A 65 14.70 -2.71 9.95
#